data_AF-A0A1I1DCC5-F1
#
_entry.id   AF-A0A1I1DCC5-F1
#
_cell.length_a   1.000
_cell.length_b   1.000
_cell.length_c   1.000
_cell.angle_alpha   90.00
_cell.angle_beta   90.00
_cell.angle_gamma   90.00
#
_symmetry.space_group_name_H-M   'P 1'
#
loop_
_entity.id
_entity.type
_entity.pdbx_description
1 polymer ?
#
loop_
_entity_poly.entity_id
_entity_poly.type
_entity_poly.pdbx_seq_one_letter_code
_entity_poly.pdbx_strand_id
1 'polypeptide(L)' 'MAKQVFSRAQYLDILNDSLRRHPGWQPGMAFVFLPPGADAGQASGVGCTGPLEALPVYCEIERVASGLITVQPE' A
#
# COMPACT_ATOMS: atom_id res chain seq x y z
N MET A 1 -4.35 12.75 -16.69
CA MET A 1 -5.46 11.83 -16.34
C MET A 1 -6.00 12.24 -14.98
N ALA A 2 -7.31 12.14 -14.76
CA ALA A 2 -7.89 12.34 -13.44
C ALA A 2 -7.56 11.14 -12.54
N LYS A 3 -7.22 11.40 -11.27
CA LYS A 3 -6.97 10.33 -10.29
C LYS A 3 -8.27 9.67 -9.88
N GLN A 4 -8.24 8.35 -9.68
CA GLN A 4 -9.37 7.60 -9.14
C GLN A 4 -9.43 7.77 -7.62
N VAL A 5 -10.64 7.87 -7.07
CA VAL A 5 -10.85 8.05 -5.64
C VAL A 5 -11.16 6.71 -5.00
N PHE A 6 -10.42 6.35 -3.96
CA PHE A 6 -10.61 5.12 -3.19
C PHE A 6 -10.61 5.41 -1.69
N SER A 7 -11.27 4.54 -0.93
CA SER A 7 -11.18 4.56 0.53
C SER A 7 -9.81 4.06 1.01
N ARG A 8 -9.49 4.28 2.28
CA ARG A 8 -8.21 3.83 2.86
C ARG A 8 -8.08 2.31 2.84
N ALA A 9 -9.18 1.57 3.09
CA ALA A 9 -9.20 0.12 3.01
C ALA A 9 -8.95 -0.37 1.57
N GLN A 10 -9.69 0.20 0.61
CA GLN A 10 -9.51 -0.12 -0.81
C GLN A 10 -8.10 0.19 -1.30
N TYR A 11 -7.53 1.31 -0.85
CA TYR A 11 -6.15 1.66 -1.18
C TYR A 11 -5.15 0.61 -0.69
N LEU A 12 -5.27 0.16 0.57
CA LEU A 12 -4.38 -0.87 1.11
C LEU A 12 -4.51 -2.21 0.35
N ASP A 13 -5.73 -2.58 -0.04
CA ASP A 13 -5.98 -3.79 -0.84
C ASP A 13 -5.33 -3.71 -2.23
N ILE A 14 -5.45 -2.56 -2.90
CA ILE A 14 -4.84 -2.30 -4.21
C ILE A 14 -3.32 -2.38 -4.12
N LEU A 15 -2.71 -1.79 -3.09
CA LEU A 15 -1.28 -1.86 -2.88
C LEU A 15 -0.82 -3.31 -2.67
N ASN A 16 -1.54 -4.08 -1.84
CA ASN A 16 -1.19 -5.48 -1.58
C ASN A 16 -1.46 -6.43 -2.75
N ASP A 17 -2.47 -6.17 -3.58
CA ASP A 17 -2.69 -6.91 -4.83
C ASP A 17 -1.56 -6.61 -5.84
N SER A 18 -1.19 -5.34 -5.98
CA SER A 18 -0.05 -4.92 -6.83
C SER A 18 1.26 -5.56 -6.36
N LEU A 19 1.49 -5.55 -5.04
CA LEU A 19 2.65 -6.15 -4.41
C LEU A 19 2.76 -7.65 -4.70
N ARG A 20 1.66 -8.39 -4.54
CA ARG A 20 1.63 -9.85 -4.80
C ARG A 20 1.89 -10.21 -6.26
N ARG A 21 1.66 -9.29 -7.21
CA ARG A 21 1.90 -9.48 -8.64
C ARG A 21 3.29 -9.00 -9.08
N HIS A 22 4.01 -8.31 -8.21
CA HIS A 22 5.32 -7.77 -8.53
C HIS A 22 6.38 -8.90 -8.58
N PRO A 23 7.28 -8.93 -9.58
CA PRO A 23 8.28 -9.99 -9.72
C PRO A 23 9.27 -10.07 -8.54
N GLY A 24 9.46 -8.96 -7.82
CA GLY A 24 10.29 -8.89 -6.61
C GLY A 24 9.58 -9.29 -5.31
N TRP A 25 8.33 -9.75 -5.37
CA TRP A 25 7.58 -10.16 -4.18
C TRP A 25 8.16 -11.42 -3.52
N GLN A 26 8.14 -11.44 -2.19
CA GLN A 26 8.56 -12.57 -1.39
C GLN A 26 7.59 -12.78 -0.21
N PRO A 27 7.46 -14.01 0.32
CA PRO A 27 6.65 -14.27 1.51
C PRO A 27 7.04 -13.35 2.68
N GLY A 28 6.04 -12.81 3.38
CA GLY A 28 6.23 -11.86 4.49
C GLY A 28 6.25 -10.38 4.07
N MET A 29 6.21 -10.09 2.77
CA MET A 29 6.04 -8.74 2.24
C MET A 29 4.55 -8.37 2.18
N ALA A 30 4.18 -7.28 2.86
CA ALA A 30 2.84 -6.71 2.84
C ALA A 30 2.91 -5.19 3.08
N PHE A 31 1.96 -4.47 2.50
CA PHE A 31 1.56 -3.17 3.00
C PHE A 31 0.60 -3.36 4.17
N VAL A 32 0.78 -2.59 5.24
CA VAL A 32 -0.04 -2.69 6.46
C VAL A 32 -0.43 -1.31 6.96
N PHE A 33 -1.55 -1.22 7.67
CA PHE A 33 -1.85 0.00 8.41
C PHE A 33 -0.90 0.19 9.59
N LEU A 34 -0.60 1.46 9.90
CA LEU A 34 0.15 1.85 11.08
C LEU A 34 -0.77 2.51 12.12
N PRO A 35 -0.64 2.18 13.42
CA PRO A 35 0.25 1.16 13.97
C PRO A 35 -0.15 -0.28 13.55
N PRO A 36 0.76 -1.26 13.63
CA PRO A 36 0.44 -2.65 13.28
C PRO A 36 -0.82 -3.14 14.02
N GLY A 37 -1.77 -3.71 13.27
CA GLY A 37 -3.06 -4.15 13.80
C GLY A 37 -4.16 -3.09 13.76
N ALA A 38 -3.87 -1.84 13.38
CA ALA A 38 -4.89 -0.84 13.13
C ALA A 38 -5.75 -1.21 11.91
N ASP A 39 -7.01 -0.79 11.94
CA ASP A 39 -7.89 -0.77 10.78
C ASP A 39 -7.81 0.57 10.03
N ALA A 40 -8.57 0.70 8.93
CA ALA A 40 -8.58 1.89 8.09
C ALA A 40 -9.01 3.17 8.83
N GLY A 41 -9.88 3.05 9.84
CA GLY A 41 -10.38 4.18 10.64
C GLY A 41 -9.38 4.66 11.67
N GLN A 42 -8.55 3.75 12.21
CA GLN A 42 -7.55 4.04 13.22
C GLN A 42 -6.17 4.35 12.65
N ALA A 43 -5.91 3.96 11.40
CA ALA A 43 -4.60 4.08 10.78
C ALA A 43 -4.12 5.54 10.72
N SER A 44 -2.88 5.80 11.10
CA SER A 44 -2.19 7.06 10.83
C SER A 44 -1.58 7.07 9.43
N GLY A 45 -1.36 5.90 8.85
CA GLY A 45 -0.78 5.74 7.52
C GLY A 45 -0.64 4.28 7.10
N VAL A 46 0.12 4.06 6.04
CA VAL A 46 0.51 2.74 5.54
C VAL A 46 2.01 2.57 5.74
N GLY A 47 2.41 1.40 6.23
CA GLY A 47 3.80 0.96 6.32
C GLY A 47 4.00 -0.34 5.55
N CYS A 48 5.19 -0.91 5.64
CA CYS A 48 5.55 -2.16 4.98
C CYS A 48 6.21 -3.16 5.95
N THR A 49 6.09 -4.44 5.63
CA THR A 49 6.74 -5.55 6.36
C THR A 49 7.81 -6.22 5.51
N GLY A 50 8.56 -7.16 6.08
CA GLY A 50 9.55 -7.94 5.35
C GLY A 50 10.94 -7.28 5.31
N PRO A 51 11.84 -7.78 4.44
CA PRO A 51 13.25 -7.37 4.41
C PRO A 51 13.42 -5.93 3.92
N LEU A 52 14.42 -5.22 4.46
CA LEU A 52 14.71 -3.83 4.07
C LEU A 52 15.14 -3.72 2.60
N GLU A 53 15.77 -4.78 2.08
CA GLU A 53 16.21 -4.90 0.69
C GLU A 53 15.03 -4.86 -0.30
N ALA A 54 13.81 -5.14 0.17
CA ALA A 54 12.58 -5.04 -0.63
C ALA A 54 11.98 -3.63 -0.67
N LEU A 55 12.53 -2.65 0.07
CA LEU A 55 12.06 -1.26 0.07
C LEU A 55 11.88 -0.65 -1.34
N PRO A 56 12.78 -0.90 -2.32
CA PRO A 56 12.59 -0.38 -3.68
C PRO A 56 11.29 -0.84 -4.34
N VAL A 57 10.84 -2.08 -4.07
CA VAL A 57 9.58 -2.63 -4.62
C VAL A 57 8.38 -1.87 -4.06
N TYR A 58 8.37 -1.62 -2.74
CA TYR A 58 7.32 -0.84 -2.10
C TYR A 58 7.26 0.59 -2.65
N CYS A 59 8.41 1.26 -2.75
CA CYS A 59 8.49 2.62 -3.28
C CYS A 59 8.02 2.71 -4.74
N GLU A 60 8.32 1.70 -5.57
CA GLU A 60 7.83 1.68 -6.95
C GLU A 60 6.30 1.62 -7.02
N ILE A 61 5.70 0.71 -6.25
CA ILE A 61 4.25 0.55 -6.19
C ILE A 61 3.56 1.82 -5.67
N GLU A 62 4.06 2.39 -4.57
CA GLU A 62 3.51 3.64 -4.02
C GLU A 62 3.68 4.82 -4.98
N ARG A 63 4.81 4.90 -5.70
CA ARG A 63 5.03 5.94 -6.71
C ARG A 63 4.00 5.85 -7.82
N VAL A 64 3.70 4.65 -8.33
CA VAL A 64 2.67 4.47 -9.36
C VAL A 64 1.29 4.77 -8.79
N ALA A 65 0.96 4.23 -7.62
CA ALA A 65 -0.34 4.43 -6.98
C ALA A 65 -0.60 5.92 -6.68
N SER A 66 0.39 6.65 -6.17
CA SER A 66 0.27 8.09 -5.89
C SER A 66 0.01 8.93 -7.15
N GLY A 67 0.42 8.46 -8.32
CA GLY A 67 0.11 9.08 -9.61
C GLY A 67 -1.32 8.83 -10.09
N LEU A 68 -1.96 7.74 -9.64
CA LEU A 68 -3.24 7.26 -10.15
C LEU A 68 -4.39 7.42 -9.15
N ILE A 69 -4.10 7.48 -7.85
CA ILE A 69 -5.09 7.35 -6.77
C ILE A 69 -5.08 8.59 -5.87
N THR A 70 -6.29 9.02 -5.52
CA THR A 70 -6.56 9.92 -4.40
C THR A 70 -7.27 9.11 -3.32
N VAL A 71 -6.78 9.20 -2.08
CA VAL A 71 -7.39 8.51 -0.93
C VAL A 71 -8.29 9.49 -0.19
N GLN A 72 -9.53 9.08 0.09
CA GLN A 72 -10.45 9.85 0.94
C GLN A 72 -10.75 9.09 2.25
N PRO A 73 -10.96 9.82 3.36
CA PRO A 73 -11.56 9.24 4.56
C PRO A 73 -12.95 8.68 4.23
N GLU A 74 -13.33 7.61 4.91
CA GLU A 74 -14.71 7.07 4.84
C GLU A 74 -15.70 8.01 5.54
#